data_AF-A0A7S2QQR1-F1
#
_entry.id   AF-A0A7S2QQR1-F1
#
_cell.length_a   1.000
_cell.length_b   1.000
_cell.length_c   1.000
_cell.angle_alpha   90.00
_cell.angle_beta   90.00
_cell.angle_gamma   90.00
#
_symmetry.space_group_name_H-M   'P 1'
#
loop_
_entity.id
_entity.type
_entity.pdbx_description
1 polymer ?
#
loop_
_entity_poly.entity_id
_entity_poly.type
_entity_poly.pdbx_seq_one_letter_code
_entity_poly.pdbx_strand_id
1 'polypeptide(L)'
;MDSLDKNINLFAMRLREWYCWHFPELGKIVTDHGKFAELVQVIGLRNTFTPDRKPELLVALDGNEDIASEILAAMKVTLGQDLVEMDMMNIRRFSDEVIKLTSQRRNLSYYLEQRLKAVSPNLQAVVGDVLSARLISHAGSLVNLAKYPASTVQILGAEKALFRALKTKGKTPKYGLLFHSSFIGRASAKNKGRISRYLANKCSLASRIDCFLSSTPTSVFGEQMRQQVEERLKFLTDRIAPRKNLDVMRAAVGEYETIRLIEEKQDKLTVTK
;
A
#
# COMPACT_ATOMS: atom_id res chain seq x y z
N MET A 1 1.41 -8.32 7.11
CA MET A 1 1.74 -7.61 5.86
C MET A 1 3.22 -7.31 5.77
N ASP A 2 3.76 -6.40 6.59
CA ASP A 2 5.18 -5.99 6.51
C ASP A 2 6.17 -7.18 6.61
N SER A 3 5.88 -8.20 7.43
CA SER A 3 6.71 -9.42 7.49
C SER A 3 6.58 -10.30 6.24
N LEU A 4 5.38 -10.34 5.64
CA LEU A 4 5.12 -11.11 4.44
C LEU A 4 5.85 -10.49 3.24
N ASP A 5 5.80 -9.16 3.11
CA ASP A 5 6.52 -8.43 2.04
C ASP A 5 8.03 -8.66 2.12
N LYS A 6 8.61 -8.66 3.33
CA LYS A 6 10.03 -9.00 3.55
C LYS A 6 10.36 -10.42 3.11
N ASN A 7 9.51 -11.39 3.49
CA ASN A 7 9.72 -12.79 3.14
C ASN A 7 9.57 -13.03 1.63
N ILE A 8 8.56 -12.42 0.99
CA ILE A 8 8.37 -12.46 -0.47
C ILE A 8 9.62 -11.92 -1.17
N ASN A 9 10.13 -10.76 -0.73
CA ASN A 9 11.34 -10.20 -1.32
C ASN A 9 12.57 -11.10 -1.14
N LEU A 10 12.76 -11.64 0.06
CA LEU A 10 13.88 -12.55 0.35
C LEU A 10 13.81 -13.82 -0.52
N PHE A 11 12.64 -14.46 -0.59
CA PHE A 11 12.47 -15.67 -1.38
C PHE A 11 12.52 -15.40 -2.87
N ALA A 12 11.97 -14.29 -3.35
CA ALA A 12 12.05 -13.94 -4.76
C ALA A 12 13.48 -13.58 -5.19
N MET A 13 14.26 -12.91 -4.34
CA MET A 13 15.70 -12.69 -4.59
C MET A 13 16.45 -14.02 -4.66
N ARG A 14 16.16 -14.96 -3.76
CA ARG A 14 16.77 -16.28 -3.77
C ARG A 14 16.41 -17.11 -5.00
N LEU A 15 15.14 -17.06 -5.41
CA LEU A 15 14.64 -17.73 -6.62
C LEU A 15 15.33 -17.19 -7.86
N ARG A 16 15.51 -15.86 -7.92
CA ARG A 16 16.28 -15.21 -8.98
C ARG A 16 17.72 -15.67 -9.01
N GLU A 17 18.40 -15.69 -7.88
CA GLU A 17 19.78 -16.19 -7.82
C GLU A 17 19.91 -17.60 -8.39
N TRP A 18 19.03 -18.51 -7.99
CA TRP A 18 19.08 -19.91 -8.44
C TRP A 18 18.74 -20.06 -9.91
N TYR A 19 17.69 -19.40 -10.40
CA TYR A 19 17.28 -19.54 -11.78
C TYR A 19 18.17 -18.75 -12.76
N CYS A 20 18.76 -17.63 -12.34
CA CYS A 20 19.68 -16.86 -13.16
C CYS A 20 21.01 -17.60 -13.44
N TRP A 21 21.34 -18.68 -12.72
CA TRP A 21 22.45 -19.55 -13.10
C TRP A 21 22.15 -20.31 -14.41
N HIS A 22 20.87 -20.64 -14.63
CA HIS A 22 20.39 -21.30 -15.84
C HIS A 22 20.03 -20.31 -16.95
N PHE A 23 19.37 -19.21 -16.60
CA PHE A 23 18.89 -18.20 -17.56
C PHE A 23 19.10 -16.78 -17.01
N PRO A 24 20.33 -16.24 -17.08
CA PRO A 24 20.69 -14.95 -16.47
C PRO A 24 19.98 -13.75 -17.09
N GLU A 25 19.60 -13.83 -18.36
CA GLU A 25 18.92 -12.75 -19.08
C GLU A 25 17.50 -12.50 -18.55
N LEU A 26 16.81 -13.53 -18.04
CA LEU A 26 15.45 -13.38 -17.52
C LEU A 26 15.39 -12.41 -16.33
N GLY A 27 16.40 -12.44 -15.46
CA GLY A 27 16.47 -11.55 -14.31
C GLY A 27 16.65 -10.07 -14.68
N LYS A 28 17.17 -9.78 -15.88
CA LYS A 28 17.35 -8.42 -16.40
C LYS A 28 16.07 -7.91 -17.07
N ILE A 29 15.40 -8.78 -17.82
CA ILE A 29 14.19 -8.45 -18.58
C ILE A 29 13.01 -8.21 -17.63
N VAL A 30 12.80 -9.13 -16.69
CA VAL A 30 11.64 -9.09 -15.80
C VAL A 30 12.07 -8.51 -14.48
N THR A 31 11.52 -7.36 -14.08
CA THR A 31 11.83 -6.68 -12.81
C THR A 31 10.90 -7.11 -11.67
N ASP A 32 9.65 -7.46 -11.96
CA ASP A 32 8.65 -7.89 -10.98
C ASP A 32 8.91 -9.31 -10.45
N HIS A 33 8.90 -9.46 -9.13
CA HIS A 33 9.18 -10.72 -8.44
C HIS A 33 8.10 -11.78 -8.59
N GLY A 34 6.82 -11.38 -8.61
CA GLY A 34 5.71 -12.30 -8.75
C GLY A 34 5.67 -12.88 -10.16
N LYS A 35 5.76 -12.00 -11.18
CA LYS A 35 5.84 -12.41 -12.58
C LYS A 35 7.05 -13.28 -12.88
N PHE A 36 8.21 -12.96 -12.28
CA PHE A 36 9.40 -13.79 -12.43
C PHE A 36 9.15 -15.23 -11.96
N ALA A 37 8.48 -15.42 -10.82
CA ALA A 37 8.17 -16.75 -10.31
C ALA A 37 7.19 -17.52 -11.21
N GLU A 38 6.17 -16.85 -11.77
CA GLU A 38 5.25 -17.45 -12.74
C GLU A 38 5.97 -17.87 -14.04
N LEU A 39 6.90 -17.05 -14.52
CA LEU A 39 7.69 -17.37 -15.72
C LEU A 39 8.63 -18.56 -15.53
N VAL A 40 9.22 -18.71 -14.34
CA VAL A 40 10.06 -19.89 -14.02
C VAL A 40 9.25 -21.18 -14.13
N GLN A 41 7.96 -21.15 -13.77
CA GLN A 41 7.07 -22.32 -13.94
C GLN A 41 6.80 -22.63 -15.40
N VAL A 42 6.44 -21.61 -16.18
CA VAL A 42 6.09 -21.78 -17.60
C VAL A 42 7.30 -22.25 -18.40
N ILE A 43 8.45 -21.57 -18.23
CA ILE A 43 9.66 -21.86 -19.00
C ILE A 43 10.21 -23.23 -18.65
N GLY A 44 10.42 -23.53 -17.36
CA GLY A 44 11.05 -24.79 -16.97
C GLY A 44 12.50 -24.91 -17.41
N LEU A 45 12.86 -26.08 -17.94
CA LEU A 45 14.15 -26.30 -18.59
C LEU A 45 14.13 -25.72 -20.01
N ARG A 46 15.22 -25.06 -20.40
CA ARG A 46 15.39 -24.50 -21.75
C ARG A 46 15.16 -25.51 -22.88
N ASN A 47 15.63 -26.74 -22.70
CA ASN A 47 15.55 -27.81 -23.71
C ASN A 47 14.11 -28.27 -23.98
N THR A 48 13.21 -28.05 -23.02
CA THR A 48 11.81 -28.49 -23.09
C THR A 48 10.89 -27.37 -23.57
N PHE A 49 11.42 -26.16 -23.77
CA PHE A 49 10.62 -25.01 -24.13
C PHE A 49 10.48 -24.89 -25.66
N THR A 50 9.29 -25.17 -26.19
CA THR A 50 8.95 -25.02 -27.61
C THR A 50 8.28 -23.67 -27.89
N PRO A 51 8.46 -23.10 -29.11
CA PRO A 51 7.85 -21.83 -29.51
C PRO A 51 6.30 -21.85 -29.47
N ASP A 52 5.69 -23.03 -29.52
CA ASP A 52 4.23 -23.21 -29.40
C ASP A 52 3.68 -22.86 -28.01
N ARG A 53 4.55 -22.73 -26.98
CA ARG A 53 4.18 -22.31 -25.62
C ARG A 53 4.24 -20.79 -25.42
N LYS A 54 4.46 -20.02 -26.48
CA LYS A 54 4.33 -18.55 -26.50
C LYS A 54 3.01 -18.03 -25.88
N PRO A 55 1.81 -18.61 -26.11
CA PRO A 55 0.58 -18.14 -25.46
C PRO A 55 0.62 -18.27 -23.92
N GLU A 56 1.26 -19.30 -23.36
CA GLU A 56 1.41 -19.46 -21.91
C GLU A 56 2.30 -18.37 -21.30
N LEU A 57 3.36 -17.97 -22.02
CA LEU A 57 4.20 -16.83 -21.66
C LEU A 57 3.45 -15.50 -21.68
N LEU A 58 2.59 -15.31 -22.68
CA LEU A 58 1.78 -14.10 -22.79
C LEU A 58 0.79 -13.99 -21.64
N VAL A 59 0.19 -15.11 -21.20
CA VAL A 59 -0.69 -15.13 -20.02
C VAL A 59 0.08 -14.71 -18.75
N ALA A 60 1.27 -15.26 -18.53
CA ALA A 60 2.10 -14.91 -17.36
C ALA A 60 2.63 -13.45 -17.38
N LEU A 61 2.61 -12.80 -18.54
CA LEU A 61 3.08 -11.42 -18.72
C LEU A 61 1.96 -10.38 -18.78
N ASP A 62 0.70 -10.76 -18.55
CA ASP A 62 -0.49 -9.93 -18.75
C ASP A 62 -0.63 -9.40 -20.20
N GLY A 63 -0.24 -10.19 -21.20
CA GLY A 63 -0.39 -9.86 -22.62
C GLY A 63 0.70 -8.97 -23.20
N ASN A 64 1.84 -8.83 -22.52
CA ASN A 64 2.93 -7.98 -22.97
C ASN A 64 3.81 -8.69 -24.03
N GLU A 65 3.52 -8.46 -25.31
CA GLU A 65 4.19 -9.14 -26.44
C GLU A 65 5.66 -8.78 -26.58
N ASP A 66 6.04 -7.53 -26.29
CA ASP A 66 7.41 -7.04 -26.39
C ASP A 66 8.35 -7.85 -25.49
N ILE A 67 7.99 -7.96 -24.21
CA ILE A 67 8.75 -8.71 -23.20
C ILE A 67 8.79 -10.20 -23.56
N ALA A 68 7.69 -10.77 -24.06
CA ALA A 68 7.66 -12.17 -24.47
C ALA A 68 8.60 -12.44 -25.65
N SER A 69 8.64 -11.54 -26.63
CA SER A 69 9.56 -11.64 -27.77
C SER A 69 11.02 -11.50 -27.36
N GLU A 70 11.32 -10.62 -26.41
CA GLU A 70 12.66 -10.42 -25.84
C GLU A 70 13.13 -11.67 -25.08
N ILE A 71 12.25 -12.31 -24.30
CA ILE A 71 12.56 -13.57 -23.62
C ILE A 71 12.87 -14.68 -24.64
N LEU A 72 12.08 -14.81 -25.71
CA LEU A 72 12.31 -15.81 -26.76
C LEU A 72 13.63 -15.57 -27.52
N ALA A 73 13.97 -14.32 -27.77
CA ALA A 73 15.25 -13.96 -28.37
C ALA A 73 16.40 -14.29 -27.40
N ALA A 74 16.27 -13.93 -26.12
CA ALA A 74 17.26 -14.19 -25.10
C ALA A 74 17.48 -15.69 -24.86
N MET A 75 16.43 -16.52 -24.93
CA MET A 75 16.52 -17.97 -24.84
C MET A 75 17.41 -18.59 -25.93
N LYS A 76 17.44 -18.02 -27.14
CA LYS A 76 18.28 -18.52 -28.24
C LYS A 76 19.75 -18.17 -28.07
N VAL A 77 20.05 -17.10 -27.33
CA VAL A 77 21.40 -16.52 -27.21
C VAL A 77 22.00 -16.74 -25.80
N THR A 78 21.23 -17.32 -24.87
CA THR A 78 21.63 -17.48 -23.48
C THR A 78 22.90 -18.32 -23.32
N LEU A 79 23.78 -17.85 -22.45
CA LEU A 79 25.04 -18.52 -22.08
C LEU A 79 24.97 -19.21 -20.71
N GLY A 80 23.76 -19.41 -20.16
CA GLY A 80 23.57 -20.04 -18.87
C GLY A 80 23.94 -21.54 -18.84
N GLN A 81 24.12 -22.07 -17.63
CA GLN A 81 24.48 -23.49 -17.41
C GLN A 81 23.25 -24.40 -17.49
N ASP A 82 23.42 -25.64 -17.94
CA ASP A 82 22.36 -26.64 -17.85
C ASP A 82 22.08 -27.03 -16.40
N LEU A 83 20.80 -27.13 -16.04
CA LEU A 83 20.36 -27.63 -14.75
C LEU A 83 19.96 -29.10 -14.86
N VAL A 84 20.17 -29.84 -13.77
CA VAL A 84 19.65 -31.20 -13.61
C VAL A 84 18.15 -31.14 -13.29
N GLU A 85 17.38 -32.13 -13.75
CA GLU A 85 15.93 -32.20 -13.51
C GLU A 85 15.55 -32.13 -12.03
N MET A 86 16.35 -32.75 -11.14
CA MET A 86 16.14 -32.68 -9.69
C MET A 86 16.24 -31.25 -9.14
N ASP A 87 17.23 -30.48 -9.61
CA ASP A 87 17.40 -29.09 -9.19
C ASP A 87 16.29 -28.21 -9.75
N MET A 88 15.89 -28.43 -11.01
CA MET A 88 14.75 -27.73 -11.60
C MET A 88 13.45 -28.02 -10.85
N MET A 89 13.23 -29.27 -10.40
CA MET A 89 12.06 -29.63 -9.61
C MET A 89 12.02 -28.85 -8.28
N ASN A 90 13.16 -28.71 -7.62
CA ASN A 90 13.28 -27.92 -6.39
C ASN A 90 13.06 -26.43 -6.65
N ILE A 91 13.60 -25.89 -7.74
CA ILE A 91 13.37 -24.49 -8.15
C ILE A 91 11.89 -24.25 -8.44
N ARG A 92 11.22 -25.16 -9.14
CA ARG A 92 9.77 -25.09 -9.40
C ARG A 92 8.96 -25.12 -8.11
N ARG A 93 9.26 -26.04 -7.18
CA ARG A 93 8.57 -26.05 -5.87
C ARG A 93 8.77 -24.73 -5.12
N PHE A 94 9.97 -24.16 -5.21
CA PHE A 94 10.27 -22.88 -4.57
C PHE A 94 9.53 -21.71 -5.23
N SER A 95 9.41 -21.69 -6.57
CA SER A 95 8.59 -20.68 -7.26
C SER A 95 7.10 -20.80 -6.91
N ASP A 96 6.55 -22.00 -6.75
CA ASP A 96 5.17 -22.20 -6.31
C ASP A 96 4.90 -21.57 -4.95
N GLU A 97 5.82 -21.73 -3.99
CA GLU A 97 5.70 -21.09 -2.68
C GLU A 97 5.75 -19.56 -2.78
N VAL A 98 6.60 -18.99 -3.66
CA VAL A 98 6.64 -17.54 -3.90
C VAL A 98 5.32 -17.03 -4.52
N ILE A 99 4.75 -17.76 -5.49
CA ILE A 99 3.47 -17.42 -6.13
C ILE A 99 2.35 -17.48 -5.08
N LYS A 100 2.32 -18.53 -4.26
CA LYS A 100 1.35 -18.70 -3.17
C LYS A 100 1.43 -17.57 -2.16
N LEU A 101 2.62 -17.19 -1.70
CA LEU A 101 2.82 -16.07 -0.79
C LEU A 101 2.38 -14.74 -1.41
N THR A 102 2.65 -14.54 -2.70
CA THR A 102 2.23 -13.34 -3.44
C THR A 102 0.70 -13.25 -3.56
N SER A 103 0.04 -14.37 -3.85
CA SER A 103 -1.42 -14.47 -3.87
C SER A 103 -2.03 -14.23 -2.48
N GLN A 104 -1.47 -14.84 -1.43
CA GLN A 104 -1.87 -14.58 -0.04
C GLN A 104 -1.72 -13.11 0.35
N ARG A 105 -0.66 -12.44 -0.10
CA ARG A 105 -0.48 -10.99 0.09
C ARG A 105 -1.61 -10.20 -0.53
N ARG A 106 -2.01 -10.51 -1.78
CA ARG A 106 -3.13 -9.85 -2.47
C ARG A 106 -4.45 -10.06 -1.72
N ASN A 107 -4.73 -11.29 -1.30
CA ASN A 107 -5.95 -11.62 -0.54
C ASN A 107 -5.99 -10.88 0.80
N LEU A 108 -4.86 -10.80 1.51
CA LEU A 108 -4.77 -10.07 2.76
C LEU A 108 -4.96 -8.56 2.54
N SER A 109 -4.47 -7.99 1.42
CA SER A 109 -4.64 -6.57 1.07
C SER A 109 -6.11 -6.26 0.87
N TYR A 110 -6.81 -7.09 0.09
CA TYR A 110 -8.24 -6.96 -0.12
C TYR A 110 -9.02 -7.08 1.19
N TYR A 111 -8.69 -8.08 2.02
CA TYR A 111 -9.31 -8.25 3.32
C TYR A 111 -9.11 -7.03 4.24
N LEU A 112 -7.90 -6.47 4.24
CA LEU A 112 -7.58 -5.27 5.02
C LEU A 112 -8.42 -4.07 4.56
N GLU A 113 -8.55 -3.86 3.26
CA GLU A 113 -9.37 -2.78 2.69
C GLU A 113 -10.83 -2.89 3.13
N GLN A 114 -11.43 -4.08 3.02
CA GLN A 114 -12.82 -4.31 3.42
C GLN A 114 -13.03 -4.10 4.93
N ARG A 115 -12.11 -4.61 5.76
CA ARG A 115 -12.20 -4.43 7.21
C ARG A 115 -12.00 -2.98 7.64
N LEU A 116 -11.07 -2.27 7.01
CA LEU A 116 -10.81 -0.88 7.33
C LEU A 116 -11.97 0.02 6.92
N LYS A 117 -12.63 -0.28 5.79
CA LYS A 117 -13.84 0.44 5.37
C LYS A 117 -14.97 0.32 6.40
N ALA A 118 -15.11 -0.84 7.04
CA ALA A 118 -16.11 -1.05 8.08
C ALA A 118 -15.75 -0.39 9.42
N VAL A 119 -14.46 -0.26 9.74
CA VAL A 119 -14.00 0.19 11.07
C VAL A 119 -13.60 1.66 11.11
N SER A 120 -12.92 2.17 10.08
CA SER A 120 -12.38 3.53 10.04
C SER A 120 -12.33 4.09 8.60
N PRO A 121 -13.49 4.36 7.97
CA PRO A 121 -13.54 4.85 6.59
C PRO A 121 -12.97 6.25 6.44
N ASN A 122 -13.05 7.12 7.45
CA ASN A 122 -12.54 8.49 7.33
C ASN A 122 -11.02 8.51 7.37
N LEU A 123 -10.40 7.78 8.29
CA LEU A 123 -8.95 7.63 8.36
C LEU A 123 -8.40 7.01 7.07
N GLN A 124 -9.09 5.98 6.56
CA GLN A 124 -8.79 5.35 5.28
C GLN A 124 -8.81 6.36 4.13
N ALA A 125 -9.84 7.18 4.01
CA ALA A 125 -9.95 8.18 2.94
C ALA A 125 -8.81 9.22 3.00
N VAL A 126 -8.39 9.63 4.19
CA VAL A 126 -7.33 10.64 4.37
C VAL A 126 -5.95 10.10 4.02
N VAL A 127 -5.60 8.89 4.47
CA VAL A 127 -4.20 8.41 4.45
C VAL A 127 -3.98 7.17 3.57
N GLY A 128 -5.04 6.43 3.27
CA GLY A 128 -5.01 5.13 2.57
C GLY A 128 -4.89 3.94 3.52
N ASP A 129 -5.11 2.74 2.99
CA ASP A 129 -5.41 1.55 3.79
C ASP A 129 -4.22 1.09 4.65
N VAL A 130 -3.07 0.92 4.00
CA VAL A 130 -1.86 0.37 4.63
C VAL A 130 -1.36 1.27 5.74
N LEU A 131 -1.34 2.59 5.51
CA LEU A 131 -0.82 3.54 6.49
C LEU A 131 -1.82 3.74 7.65
N SER A 132 -3.12 3.73 7.37
CA SER A 132 -4.15 3.76 8.42
C SER A 132 -4.06 2.55 9.34
N ALA A 133 -3.96 1.35 8.76
CA ALA A 133 -3.76 0.12 9.53
C ALA A 133 -2.48 0.16 10.37
N ARG A 134 -1.37 0.69 9.81
CA ARG A 134 -0.10 0.82 10.53
C ARG A 134 -0.19 1.81 11.69
N LEU A 135 -0.91 2.93 11.53
CA LEU A 135 -1.15 3.90 12.62
C LEU A 135 -1.95 3.26 13.76
N ILE A 136 -3.03 2.55 13.45
CA ILE A 136 -3.87 1.86 14.44
C ILE A 136 -3.05 0.77 15.16
N SER A 137 -2.32 -0.06 14.40
CA SER A 137 -1.50 -1.13 14.96
C SER A 137 -0.43 -0.61 15.92
N HIS A 138 0.23 0.50 15.58
CA HIS A 138 1.26 1.08 16.43
C HIS A 138 0.68 1.80 17.66
N ALA A 139 -0.56 2.33 17.58
CA ALA A 139 -1.28 2.85 18.75
C ALA A 139 -1.89 1.73 19.63
N GLY A 140 -1.93 0.49 19.14
CA GLY A 140 -2.51 -0.68 19.78
C GLY A 140 -4.03 -0.80 19.59
N SER A 141 -4.76 0.31 19.52
CA SER A 141 -6.20 0.34 19.24
C SER A 141 -6.63 1.65 18.59
N LEU A 142 -7.78 1.64 17.92
CA LEU A 142 -8.38 2.85 17.36
C LEU A 142 -8.73 3.88 18.46
N VAL A 143 -9.19 3.39 19.62
CA VAL A 143 -9.49 4.23 20.80
C VAL A 143 -8.24 4.94 21.31
N ASN A 144 -7.11 4.24 21.39
CA ASN A 144 -5.84 4.85 21.81
C ASN A 144 -5.37 5.88 20.78
N LEU A 145 -5.51 5.57 19.49
CA LEU A 145 -5.19 6.51 18.42
C LEU A 145 -6.04 7.78 18.48
N ALA A 146 -7.33 7.67 18.82
CA ALA A 146 -8.24 8.81 18.97
C ALA A 146 -7.86 9.69 20.18
N LYS A 147 -7.36 9.08 21.26
CA LYS A 147 -6.87 9.78 22.46
C LYS A 147 -5.55 10.52 22.23
N TYR A 148 -4.70 10.05 21.32
CA TYR A 148 -3.43 10.70 21.05
C TYR A 148 -3.60 12.12 20.50
N PRO A 149 -2.79 13.08 20.96
CA PRO A 149 -2.75 14.40 20.36
C PRO A 149 -2.08 14.33 18.98
N ALA A 150 -2.41 15.28 18.11
CA ALA A 150 -1.87 15.29 16.75
C ALA A 150 -0.34 15.41 16.69
N SER A 151 0.30 16.03 17.69
CA SER A 151 1.76 16.07 17.82
C SER A 151 2.38 14.70 18.01
N THR A 152 1.73 13.81 18.77
CA THR A 152 2.16 12.41 18.94
C THR A 152 1.92 11.63 17.65
N VAL A 153 0.76 11.79 17.01
CA VAL A 153 0.46 11.14 15.71
C VAL A 153 1.49 11.53 14.63
N GLN A 154 2.00 12.77 14.65
CA GLN A 154 3.02 13.25 13.71
C GLN A 154 4.33 12.45 13.79
N ILE A 155 4.75 12.07 15.00
CA ILE A 155 6.05 11.43 15.27
C ILE A 155 5.92 9.93 15.56
N LEU A 156 4.73 9.38 15.45
CA LEU A 156 4.42 7.98 15.72
C LEU A 156 5.30 7.08 14.84
N GLY A 157 6.00 6.12 15.44
CA GLY A 157 7.03 5.29 14.77
C GLY A 157 8.45 5.89 14.68
N ALA A 158 8.64 7.16 15.05
CA ALA A 158 9.97 7.80 15.15
C ALA A 158 10.43 8.02 16.61
N GLU A 159 9.80 7.33 17.56
CA GLU A 159 10.00 7.49 19.01
C GLU A 159 11.46 7.27 19.43
N LYS A 160 12.12 6.23 18.92
CA LYS A 160 13.55 5.98 19.22
C LYS A 160 14.43 7.15 18.82
N ALA A 161 14.17 7.74 17.65
CA ALA A 161 14.91 8.91 17.17
C ALA A 161 14.59 10.16 17.99
N LEU A 162 13.33 10.32 18.42
CA LEU A 162 12.91 11.39 19.32
C LEU A 162 13.63 11.30 20.67
N PHE A 163 13.61 10.13 21.33
CA PHE A 163 14.24 9.94 22.63
C PHE A 163 15.76 10.09 22.55
N ARG A 164 16.39 9.65 21.46
CA ARG A 164 17.81 9.89 21.21
C ARG A 164 18.11 11.39 21.10
N ALA A 165 17.34 12.12 20.31
CA ALA A 165 17.51 13.57 20.15
C ALA A 165 17.28 14.33 21.47
N LEU A 166 16.33 13.89 22.29
CA LEU A 166 16.09 14.50 23.59
C LEU A 166 17.26 14.29 24.55
N LYS A 167 17.85 13.08 24.57
CA LYS A 167 19.05 12.76 25.38
C LYS A 167 20.28 13.55 24.92
N THR A 168 20.49 13.68 23.62
CA THR A 168 21.66 14.38 23.06
C THR A 168 21.43 15.87 22.82
N LYS A 169 20.26 16.42 23.22
CA LYS A 169 19.81 17.79 22.89
C LYS A 169 19.96 18.12 21.38
N GLY A 170 19.76 17.12 20.52
CA GLY A 170 19.87 17.22 19.07
C GLY A 170 18.55 17.63 18.39
N LYS A 171 18.55 17.60 17.05
CA LYS A 171 17.35 17.91 16.25
C LYS A 171 16.32 16.79 16.37
N THR A 172 15.09 17.14 16.75
CA THR A 172 13.97 16.19 16.83
C THR A 172 13.44 15.80 15.44
N PRO A 173 12.94 14.56 15.27
CA PRO A 173 12.33 14.13 14.02
C PRO A 173 11.03 14.89 13.75
N LYS A 174 10.76 15.18 12.47
CA LYS A 174 9.57 15.95 12.04
C LYS A 174 8.42 15.06 11.53
N TYR A 175 8.66 13.77 11.34
CA TYR A 175 7.72 12.80 10.81
C TYR A 175 8.11 11.40 11.27
N GLY A 176 7.12 10.53 11.43
CA GLY A 176 7.31 9.09 11.61
C GLY A 176 6.64 8.31 10.48
N LEU A 177 5.67 7.46 10.81
CA LEU A 177 4.94 6.62 9.85
C LEU A 177 4.28 7.43 8.73
N LEU A 178 3.81 8.65 9.03
CA LEU A 178 3.19 9.54 8.04
C LEU A 178 4.10 9.89 6.85
N PHE A 179 5.42 9.74 6.98
CA PHE A 179 6.38 9.99 5.91
C PHE A 179 6.10 9.17 4.65
N HIS A 180 5.54 7.96 4.81
CA HIS A 180 5.17 7.08 3.71
C HIS A 180 3.88 7.49 2.98
N SER A 181 3.21 8.56 3.41
CA SER A 181 2.05 9.10 2.68
C SER A 181 2.47 9.74 1.36
N SER A 182 1.66 9.55 0.32
CA SER A 182 1.85 10.16 -1.00
C SER A 182 1.87 11.69 -0.95
N PHE A 183 1.13 12.30 0.00
CA PHE A 183 1.12 13.75 0.21
C PHE A 183 2.49 14.31 0.63
N ILE A 184 3.20 13.61 1.52
CA ILE A 184 4.53 14.04 1.97
C ILE A 184 5.59 13.75 0.90
N GLY A 185 5.44 12.65 0.16
CA GLY A 185 6.31 12.32 -0.98
C GLY A 185 6.31 13.42 -2.05
N ARG A 186 5.13 13.95 -2.39
CA ARG A 186 4.93 15.04 -3.37
C ARG A 186 5.39 16.42 -2.88
N ALA A 187 5.52 16.63 -1.58
CA ALA A 187 5.88 17.93 -1.02
C ALA A 187 7.39 18.22 -1.11
N SER A 188 7.75 19.47 -1.41
CA SER A 188 9.15 19.94 -1.37
C SER A 188 9.77 19.74 0.03
N ALA A 189 11.07 19.44 0.08
CA ALA A 189 11.81 19.10 1.31
C ALA A 189 11.63 20.12 2.46
N LYS A 190 11.57 21.42 2.13
CA LYS A 190 11.33 22.49 3.12
C LYS A 190 9.93 22.44 3.73
N ASN A 191 8.95 21.99 2.95
CA ASN A 191 7.53 21.97 3.32
C ASN A 191 7.07 20.63 3.91
N LYS A 192 7.85 19.55 3.79
CA LYS A 192 7.53 18.21 4.33
C LYS A 192 7.12 18.23 5.80
N GLY A 193 7.79 19.01 6.65
CA GLY A 193 7.44 19.12 8.07
C GLY A 193 6.11 19.86 8.32
N ARG A 194 5.79 20.87 7.49
CA ARG A 194 4.56 21.64 7.61
C ARG A 194 3.34 20.82 7.18
N ILE A 195 3.46 20.09 6.07
CA ILE A 195 2.40 19.20 5.59
C ILE A 195 2.22 17.99 6.51
N SER A 196 3.30 17.43 7.06
CA SER A 196 3.24 16.34 8.04
C SER A 196 2.39 16.71 9.26
N ARG A 197 2.62 17.90 9.83
CA ARG A 197 1.82 18.42 10.95
C ARG A 197 0.35 18.61 10.57
N TYR A 198 0.09 19.18 9.39
CA TYR A 198 -1.28 19.40 8.92
C TYR A 198 -2.03 18.07 8.71
N LEU A 199 -1.36 17.09 8.09
CA LEU A 199 -1.88 15.74 7.89
C LEU A 199 -2.15 15.06 9.25
N ALA A 200 -1.23 15.14 10.20
CA ALA A 200 -1.41 14.56 11.54
C ALA A 200 -2.64 15.13 12.27
N ASN A 201 -2.89 16.44 12.14
CA ASN A 201 -4.10 17.08 12.69
C ASN A 201 -5.38 16.50 12.06
N LYS A 202 -5.39 16.30 10.74
CA LYS A 202 -6.53 15.70 10.04
C LYS A 202 -6.71 14.23 10.38
N CYS A 203 -5.62 13.47 10.49
CA CYS A 203 -5.67 12.07 10.91
C CYS A 203 -6.22 11.91 12.33
N SER A 204 -5.80 12.77 13.27
CA SER A 204 -6.30 12.76 14.66
C SER A 204 -7.78 13.14 14.74
N LEU A 205 -8.25 14.03 13.88
CA LEU A 205 -9.68 14.36 13.79
C LEU A 205 -10.49 13.21 13.18
N ALA A 206 -10.02 12.66 12.07
CA ALA A 206 -10.65 11.52 11.41
C ALA A 206 -10.72 10.29 12.33
N SER A 207 -9.66 9.98 13.07
CA SER A 207 -9.64 8.85 14.01
C SER A 207 -10.64 9.02 15.15
N ARG A 208 -10.87 10.25 15.62
CA ARG A 208 -11.90 10.54 16.65
C ARG A 208 -13.31 10.40 16.09
N ILE A 209 -13.55 10.87 14.88
CA ILE A 209 -14.84 10.71 14.21
C ILE A 209 -15.14 9.22 14.03
N ASP A 210 -14.19 8.46 13.47
CA ASP A 210 -14.34 7.02 13.28
C ASP A 210 -14.56 6.25 14.59
N CYS A 211 -13.94 6.69 15.69
CA CYS A 211 -14.05 6.01 16.98
C CYS A 211 -15.35 6.32 17.75
N PHE A 212 -15.88 7.54 17.63
CA PHE A 212 -16.97 8.03 18.50
C PHE A 212 -18.28 8.31 17.76
N LEU A 213 -18.28 8.38 16.42
CA LEU A 213 -19.51 8.57 15.66
C LEU A 213 -20.24 7.23 15.55
N SER A 214 -21.23 7.01 16.43
CA SER A 214 -21.92 5.73 16.63
C SER A 214 -23.03 5.41 15.61
N SER A 215 -23.36 6.34 14.71
CA SER A 215 -24.33 6.13 13.64
C SER A 215 -23.61 6.09 12.30
N THR A 216 -23.54 4.90 11.71
CA THR A 216 -23.02 4.56 10.38
C THR A 216 -21.64 5.13 9.99
N PRO A 217 -20.63 4.25 9.78
CA PRO A 217 -19.30 4.69 9.38
C PRO A 217 -19.32 5.23 7.95
N THR A 218 -19.34 6.56 7.80
CA THR A 218 -19.40 7.25 6.50
C THR A 218 -18.02 7.81 6.13
N SER A 219 -17.66 7.81 4.82
CA SER A 219 -16.36 8.31 4.32
C SER A 219 -16.33 9.82 4.03
N VAL A 220 -17.48 10.50 4.06
CA VAL A 220 -17.66 11.91 3.66
C VAL A 220 -16.68 12.84 4.38
N PHE A 221 -16.56 12.74 5.71
CA PHE A 221 -15.65 13.61 6.46
C PHE A 221 -14.19 13.40 6.06
N GLY A 222 -13.79 12.15 5.81
CA GLY A 222 -12.45 11.79 5.38
C GLY A 222 -12.11 12.28 3.98
N GLU A 223 -13.05 12.19 3.04
CA GLU A 223 -12.89 12.70 1.67
C GLU A 223 -12.73 14.21 1.64
N GLN A 224 -13.57 14.94 2.38
CA GLN A 224 -13.47 16.38 2.52
C GLN A 224 -12.14 16.80 3.19
N MET A 225 -11.71 16.07 4.23
CA MET A 225 -10.40 16.29 4.85
C MET A 225 -9.24 15.99 3.91
N ARG A 226 -9.35 14.98 3.05
CA ARG A 226 -8.35 14.65 2.02
C ARG A 226 -8.22 15.80 1.02
N GLN A 227 -9.35 16.32 0.52
CA GLN A 227 -9.37 17.46 -0.39
C GLN A 227 -8.69 18.69 0.24
N GLN A 228 -8.94 18.96 1.52
CA GLN A 228 -8.25 20.04 2.22
C GLN A 228 -6.73 19.84 2.34
N VAL A 229 -6.25 18.61 2.49
CA VAL A 229 -4.82 18.31 2.47
C VAL A 229 -4.24 18.58 1.08
N GLU A 230 -4.98 18.28 0.01
CA GLU A 230 -4.58 18.59 -1.37
C GLU A 230 -4.56 20.09 -1.66
N GLU A 231 -5.60 20.82 -1.26
CA GLU A 231 -5.62 22.28 -1.34
C GLU A 231 -4.44 22.89 -0.58
N ARG A 232 -4.12 22.35 0.61
CA ARG A 232 -2.99 22.82 1.40
C ARG A 232 -1.65 22.52 0.73
N LEU A 233 -1.54 21.40 0.01
CA LEU A 233 -0.37 21.08 -0.79
C LEU A 233 -0.22 22.08 -1.95
N LYS A 234 -1.30 22.38 -2.68
CA LYS A 234 -1.32 23.40 -3.73
C LYS A 234 -0.97 24.78 -3.18
N PHE A 235 -1.47 25.17 -2.02
CA PHE A 235 -1.09 26.43 -1.37
C PHE A 235 0.43 26.51 -1.08
N LEU A 236 1.06 25.40 -0.72
CA LEU A 236 2.50 25.39 -0.44
C LEU A 236 3.37 25.50 -1.71
N THR A 237 2.81 25.18 -2.87
CA THR A 237 3.48 25.28 -4.18
C THR A 237 3.10 26.60 -4.88
N ASP A 238 1.80 26.84 -5.06
CA ASP A 238 1.23 27.88 -5.94
C ASP A 238 0.69 29.09 -5.16
N ARG A 239 0.74 29.05 -3.82
CA ARG A 239 0.23 30.11 -2.91
C ARG A 239 -1.28 30.40 -3.00
N ILE A 240 -2.07 29.54 -3.64
CA ILE A 240 -3.53 29.65 -3.70
C ILE A 240 -4.15 29.37 -2.33
N ALA A 241 -4.87 30.34 -1.76
CA ALA A 241 -5.43 30.22 -0.42
C ALA A 241 -6.41 29.03 -0.30
N PRO A 242 -6.23 28.13 0.68
CA PRO A 242 -7.14 27.00 0.88
C PRO A 242 -8.45 27.46 1.52
N ARG A 243 -9.51 26.67 1.37
CA ARG A 243 -10.80 26.94 2.00
C ARG A 243 -10.70 26.91 3.52
N LYS A 244 -11.55 27.67 4.22
CA LYS A 244 -11.60 27.63 5.68
C LYS A 244 -12.13 26.28 6.15
N ASN A 245 -11.56 25.78 7.23
CA ASN A 245 -11.94 24.47 7.75
C ASN A 245 -13.39 24.40 8.22
N LEU A 246 -13.93 25.51 8.73
CA LEU A 246 -15.31 25.60 9.20
C LEU A 246 -16.32 25.34 8.08
N ASP A 247 -16.10 25.95 6.90
CA ASP A 247 -17.06 25.90 5.80
C ASP A 247 -17.13 24.49 5.20
N VAL A 248 -15.98 23.83 5.05
CA VAL A 248 -15.89 22.45 4.58
C VAL A 248 -16.52 21.49 5.58
N MET A 249 -16.30 21.69 6.88
CA MET A 249 -16.90 20.82 7.90
C MET A 249 -18.43 21.00 7.98
N ARG A 250 -18.94 22.23 7.78
CA ARG A 250 -20.39 22.47 7.70
C ARG A 250 -21.01 21.76 6.49
N ALA A 251 -20.36 21.83 5.33
CA ALA A 251 -20.80 21.09 4.15
C ALA A 251 -20.80 19.57 4.40
N ALA A 252 -19.74 19.05 5.02
CA ALA A 252 -19.63 17.63 5.37
C ALA A 252 -20.72 17.17 6.37
N VAL A 253 -21.09 18.01 7.35
CA VAL A 253 -22.20 17.72 8.27
C VAL A 253 -23.53 17.67 7.51
N GLY A 254 -23.78 18.60 6.59
CA GLY A 254 -24.98 18.58 5.76
C GLY A 254 -25.07 17.33 4.88
N GLU A 255 -23.97 16.92 4.25
CA GLU A 255 -23.87 15.67 3.48
C GLU A 255 -24.04 14.43 4.36
N TYR A 256 -23.53 14.45 5.59
CA TYR A 256 -23.71 13.36 6.54
C TYR A 256 -25.18 13.22 6.98
N GLU A 257 -25.86 14.33 7.25
CA GLU A 257 -27.28 14.33 7.63
C GLU A 257 -28.17 13.80 6.51
N THR A 258 -27.89 14.15 5.25
CA THR A 258 -28.66 13.62 4.11
C THR A 258 -28.47 12.12 3.95
N ILE A 259 -27.24 11.61 4.09
CA ILE A 259 -26.96 10.17 4.04
C ILE A 259 -27.66 9.44 5.17
N ARG A 260 -27.57 9.96 6.40
CA ARG A 260 -28.23 9.38 7.56
C ARG A 260 -29.75 9.31 7.37
N LEU A 261 -30.37 10.35 6.83
CA LEU A 261 -31.82 10.36 6.54
C LEU A 261 -32.22 9.37 5.44
N ILE A 262 -31.32 9.07 4.49
CA ILE A 262 -31.55 8.05 3.46
C ILE A 262 -31.48 6.65 4.08
N GLU A 263 -30.49 6.37 4.91
CA GLU A 263 -30.35 5.10 5.63
C GLU A 263 -31.54 4.84 6.55
N GLU A 264 -31.95 5.83 7.35
CA GLU A 264 -33.13 5.72 8.22
C GLU A 264 -34.44 5.46 7.44
N LYS A 265 -34.54 5.91 6.17
CA LYS A 265 -35.68 5.60 5.28
C LYS A 265 -35.59 4.18 4.72
N GLN A 266 -34.41 3.70 4.37
CA GLN A 266 -34.20 2.34 3.87
C GLN A 266 -34.46 1.28 4.95
N ASP A 267 -34.04 1.52 6.19
CA ASP A 267 -34.32 0.62 7.31
C ASP A 267 -35.82 0.48 7.57
N LYS A 268 -36.58 1.59 7.51
CA LYS A 268 -38.05 1.57 7.66
C LYS A 268 -38.75 0.80 6.53
N LEU A 269 -38.29 0.92 5.29
CA LEU A 269 -38.83 0.15 4.17
C LEU A 269 -38.55 -1.36 4.28
N THR A 270 -37.44 -1.75 4.91
CA THR A 270 -37.03 -3.15 5.04
C THR A 270 -37.77 -3.87 6.17
N VAL A 271 -38.20 -3.16 7.21
CA VAL A 271 -38.98 -3.71 8.34
C VAL A 271 -40.48 -3.88 7.99
N THR A 272 -40.96 -3.26 6.91
CA THR A 272 -42.38 -3.31 6.50
C THR A 272 -42.69 -4.40 5.46
N LYS A 273 -41.70 -5.20 5.06
CA LYS A 273 -41.85 -6.38 4.19
C LYS A 273 -41.53 -7.65 4.97
#